data_AF-A0A139WZD4-F1
#
_entry.id   AF-A0A139WZD4-F1
#
_cell.length_a   1.000
_cell.length_b   1.000
_cell.length_c   1.000
_cell.angle_alpha   90.00
_cell.angle_beta   90.00
_cell.angle_gamma   90.00
#
_symmetry.space_group_name_H-M   'P 1'
#
loop_
_entity.id
_entity.type
_entity.pdbx_description
1 polymer ?
#
loop_
_entity_poly.entity_id
_entity_poly.type
_entity_poly.pdbx_seq_one_letter_code
_entity_poly.pdbx_strand_id
1 'polypeptide(L)'
;MEPLPNNWEDIQPDTVYQNTSDLLISFSQEQIKLGIKYDQNSKHLKAIEKGPVPSRGSIGLVPSQEEGFDLKSKVMGKGGDRRFHARFIDGVLHFPGLATEH
;
A
#
# COMPACT_ATOMS: atom_id res chain seq x y z
N MET A 1 -3.04 13.17 -12.96
CA MET A 1 -2.75 11.97 -12.16
C MET A 1 -1.44 11.41 -12.66
N GLU A 2 -0.54 11.06 -11.75
CA GLU A 2 0.80 10.56 -12.09
C GLU A 2 0.82 9.02 -12.01
N PRO A 3 1.63 8.33 -12.82
CA PRO A 3 1.81 6.90 -12.66
C PRO A 3 2.43 6.61 -11.28
N LEU A 4 1.98 5.53 -10.62
CA LEU A 4 2.57 5.09 -9.37
C LEU A 4 4.08 4.78 -9.55
N PRO A 5 4.97 5.43 -8.79
CA PRO A 5 6.40 5.13 -8.84
C PRO A 5 6.69 3.70 -8.36
N ASN A 6 7.81 3.14 -8.82
CA ASN A 6 8.26 1.80 -8.44
C ASN A 6 9.19 1.79 -7.21
N ASN A 7 9.62 2.95 -6.73
CA ASN A 7 10.46 3.13 -5.54
C ASN A 7 9.82 4.11 -4.56
N TRP A 8 10.15 3.98 -3.28
CA TRP A 8 9.57 4.81 -2.23
C TRP A 8 10.17 6.22 -2.19
N GLU A 9 11.42 6.39 -2.62
CA GLU A 9 12.12 7.66 -2.68
C GLU A 9 11.48 8.66 -3.65
N ASP A 10 10.76 8.14 -4.65
CA ASP A 10 10.09 8.92 -5.68
C ASP A 10 8.63 9.28 -5.31
N ILE A 11 8.11 8.72 -4.20
CA ILE A 11 6.73 8.96 -3.75
C ILE A 11 6.66 10.24 -2.92
N GLN A 12 5.72 11.10 -3.26
CA GLN A 12 5.41 12.33 -2.53
C GLN A 12 4.17 12.13 -1.65
N PRO A 13 4.15 12.74 -0.45
CA PRO A 13 2.99 12.67 0.44
C PRO A 13 1.78 13.36 -0.18
N ASP A 14 0.60 12.81 0.08
CA ASP A 14 -0.72 13.35 -0.29
C ASP A 14 -0.91 13.60 -1.80
N THR A 15 0.00 13.07 -2.62
CA THR A 15 -0.11 13.06 -4.08
C THR A 15 -0.94 11.85 -4.52
N VAL A 16 -1.82 12.07 -5.50
CA VAL A 16 -2.69 11.02 -6.06
C VAL A 16 -2.03 10.40 -7.29
N TYR A 17 -1.72 9.12 -7.16
CA TYR A 17 -1.17 8.28 -8.20
C TYR A 17 -2.25 7.37 -8.80
N GLN A 18 -2.03 6.93 -10.03
CA GLN A 18 -2.85 5.94 -10.71
C GLN A 18 -1.98 4.73 -11.07
N ASN A 19 -2.43 3.52 -10.72
CA ASN A 19 -1.79 2.28 -11.16
C ASN A 19 -2.28 1.87 -12.56
N THR A 20 -1.74 0.79 -13.13
CA THR A 20 -2.16 0.30 -14.46
C THR A 20 -3.59 -0.27 -14.52
N SER A 21 -4.26 -0.42 -13.37
CA SER A 21 -5.64 -0.90 -13.25
C SER A 21 -6.64 0.23 -12.94
N ASP A 22 -6.26 1.49 -13.18
CA ASP A 22 -7.07 2.69 -12.92
C ASP A 22 -7.45 2.91 -11.45
N LEU A 23 -6.80 2.21 -10.51
CA LEU A 23 -6.96 2.46 -9.08
C LEU A 23 -6.22 3.75 -8.72
N LEU A 24 -6.89 4.63 -7.97
CA LEU A 24 -6.29 5.85 -7.44
C LEU A 24 -5.74 5.59 -6.04
N ILE A 25 -4.49 6.00 -5.80
CA ILE A 25 -3.76 5.73 -4.55
C ILE A 25 -3.11 7.00 -4.05
N SER A 26 -3.10 7.18 -2.73
CA SER A 26 -2.29 8.22 -2.07
C SER A 26 -1.66 7.70 -0.78
N PHE A 27 -0.59 8.36 -0.35
CA PHE A 27 0.18 7.95 0.82
C PHE A 27 0.39 9.15 1.74
N SER A 28 0.21 8.94 3.04
CA SER A 28 0.67 9.89 4.04
C SER A 28 2.21 9.90 4.12
N GLN A 29 2.75 10.97 4.69
CA GLN A 29 4.17 11.05 5.01
C GLN A 29 4.66 9.89 5.90
N GLU A 30 3.83 9.41 6.83
CA GLU A 30 4.18 8.32 7.73
C GLU A 30 4.26 6.99 6.98
N GLN A 31 3.31 6.74 6.07
CA GLN A 31 3.37 5.55 5.22
C GLN A 31 4.65 5.51 4.37
N ILE A 32 5.07 6.63 3.81
CA ILE A 32 6.30 6.71 2.99
C ILE A 32 7.51 6.32 3.84
N LYS A 33 7.62 6.84 5.07
CA LYS A 33 8.70 6.47 6.00
C LYS A 33 8.70 4.97 6.32
N LEU A 34 7.52 4.39 6.56
CA LEU A 34 7.39 2.96 6.81
C LEU A 34 7.77 2.12 5.58
N GLY A 35 7.39 2.58 4.39
CA GLY A 35 7.76 2.01 3.10
C GLY A 35 9.27 1.93 2.92
N ILE A 36 9.96 3.05 3.05
CA ILE A 36 11.44 3.12 2.99
C ILE A 36 12.08 2.19 4.03
N LYS A 37 11.53 2.15 5.25
CA LYS A 37 12.09 1.36 6.35
C LYS A 37 11.94 -0.15 6.17
N TYR A 38 10.78 -0.60 5.69
CA TYR A 38 10.38 -2.02 5.76
C TYR A 38 10.17 -2.69 4.41
N ASP A 39 9.86 -1.93 3.36
CA ASP A 39 9.54 -2.45 2.03
C ASP A 39 10.69 -2.26 1.03
N GLN A 40 11.88 -2.72 1.39
CA GLN A 40 13.13 -2.56 0.63
C GLN A 40 13.11 -3.15 -0.80
N ASN A 41 12.10 -3.96 -1.16
CA ASN A 41 11.96 -4.59 -2.47
C ASN A 41 10.72 -4.11 -3.25
N SER A 42 10.10 -3.02 -2.77
CA SER A 42 8.87 -2.44 -3.31
C SER A 42 7.75 -3.48 -3.44
N LYS A 43 7.67 -4.46 -2.53
CA LYS A 43 6.62 -5.49 -2.54
C LYS A 43 5.26 -4.88 -2.22
N HIS A 44 5.22 -3.82 -1.40
CA HIS A 44 4.02 -3.04 -1.18
C HIS A 44 3.53 -2.41 -2.47
N LEU A 45 4.41 -1.69 -3.16
CA LEU A 45 4.08 -0.99 -4.41
C LEU A 45 3.66 -1.99 -5.50
N LYS A 46 4.33 -3.15 -5.59
CA LYS A 46 3.92 -4.25 -6.48
C LYS A 46 2.55 -4.84 -6.12
N ALA A 47 2.22 -4.93 -4.83
CA ALA A 47 0.90 -5.38 -4.41
C ALA A 47 -0.19 -4.38 -4.79
N ILE A 48 0.09 -3.08 -4.67
CA ILE A 48 -0.80 -2.01 -5.15
C ILE A 48 -0.96 -2.06 -6.67
N GLU A 49 0.14 -2.27 -7.40
CA GLU A 49 0.13 -2.38 -8.86
C GLU A 49 -0.73 -3.56 -9.33
N LYS A 50 -0.70 -4.67 -8.59
CA LYS A 50 -1.55 -5.83 -8.87
C LYS A 50 -3.04 -5.58 -8.55
N GLY A 51 -3.32 -4.64 -7.65
CA GLY A 51 -4.67 -4.31 -7.21
C GLY A 51 -5.31 -5.36 -6.28
N PRO A 52 -6.64 -5.30 -6.10
CA PRO A 52 -7.38 -6.22 -5.26
C PRO A 52 -7.30 -7.68 -5.74
N VAL A 53 -7.02 -8.61 -4.82
CA VAL A 53 -6.93 -10.05 -5.08
C VAL A 53 -7.65 -10.85 -3.98
N PRO A 54 -8.02 -12.12 -4.24
CA PRO A 54 -8.53 -13.02 -3.21
C PRO A 54 -7.51 -13.23 -2.08
N SER A 55 -8.02 -13.48 -0.87
CA SER A 55 -7.26 -13.48 0.39
C SER A 55 -6.22 -14.59 0.58
N ARG A 56 -6.01 -15.48 -0.40
CA ARG A 56 -5.05 -16.60 -0.30
C ARG A 56 -4.02 -16.63 -1.44
N GLY A 57 -2.74 -16.75 -1.06
CA GLY A 57 -1.62 -17.12 -1.94
C GLY A 57 -1.18 -16.09 -2.97
N SER A 58 -1.84 -14.93 -3.05
CA SER A 58 -1.59 -13.93 -4.09
C SER A 58 -0.81 -12.73 -3.57
N ILE A 59 0.07 -12.19 -4.41
CA ILE A 59 0.70 -10.87 -4.23
C ILE A 59 -0.33 -9.85 -4.67
N GLY A 60 -0.87 -9.02 -3.77
CA GLY A 60 -1.89 -8.02 -4.09
C GLY A 60 -2.53 -7.41 -2.85
N LEU A 61 -3.56 -6.58 -3.06
CA LEU A 61 -4.37 -6.00 -2.00
C LEU A 61 -5.48 -6.95 -1.58
N VAL A 62 -5.63 -7.21 -0.29
CA VAL A 62 -6.69 -8.08 0.26
C VAL A 62 -7.52 -7.30 1.27
N PRO A 63 -8.75 -7.73 1.60
CA PRO A 63 -9.55 -7.07 2.62
C PRO A 63 -8.81 -6.94 3.96
N SER A 64 -8.87 -5.74 4.54
CA SER A 64 -8.38 -5.47 5.88
C SER A 64 -9.30 -6.10 6.94
N GLN A 65 -8.76 -6.40 8.12
CA GLN A 65 -9.54 -6.79 9.32
C GLN A 65 -9.47 -5.70 10.40
N GLU A 66 -8.71 -4.64 10.16
CA GLU A 66 -8.65 -3.48 11.05
C GLU A 66 -9.87 -2.58 10.82
N GLU A 67 -10.49 -2.14 11.91
CA GLU A 67 -11.66 -1.27 11.87
C GLU A 67 -11.35 0.06 11.17
N GLY A 68 -12.21 0.47 10.23
CA GLY A 68 -12.02 1.70 9.46
C GLY A 68 -11.04 1.59 8.29
N PHE A 69 -10.61 0.38 7.93
CA PHE A 69 -9.76 0.09 6.77
C PHE A 69 -10.41 -0.92 5.83
N ASP A 70 -10.24 -0.69 4.52
CA ASP A 70 -10.86 -1.50 3.47
C ASP A 70 -9.91 -2.58 2.96
N LEU A 71 -8.69 -2.18 2.65
CA LEU A 71 -7.69 -3.05 2.02
C LEU A 71 -6.39 -3.03 2.81
N LYS A 72 -5.60 -4.07 2.61
CA LYS A 72 -4.22 -4.14 3.08
C LYS A 72 -3.34 -4.86 2.09
N SER A 73 -2.06 -4.53 2.11
CA SER A 73 -1.02 -5.31 1.46
C SER A 73 -0.29 -6.16 2.50
N LYS A 74 0.33 -7.25 2.05
CA LYS A 74 1.24 -8.06 2.88
C LYS A 74 2.66 -7.93 2.36
N VAL A 75 3.57 -7.49 3.22
CA VAL A 75 4.99 -7.36 2.90
C VAL A 75 5.80 -8.28 3.80
N MET A 76 6.38 -9.31 3.18
CA MET A 76 7.39 -10.17 3.80
C MET A 76 8.75 -9.50 3.62
N GLY A 77 9.20 -8.73 4.62
CA GLY A 77 10.39 -7.88 4.57
C GLY A 77 11.34 -8.09 5.74
N LYS A 78 12.34 -7.19 5.85
CA LYS A 78 13.27 -7.17 6.99
C LYS A 78 12.50 -6.75 8.25
N GLY A 79 12.46 -7.64 9.24
CA GLY A 79 11.73 -7.39 10.49
C GLY A 79 10.29 -7.92 10.52
N GLY A 80 9.97 -8.94 9.72
CA GLY A 80 8.76 -9.76 9.90
C GLY A 80 7.68 -9.61 8.82
N ASP A 81 6.55 -10.28 9.04
CA ASP A 81 5.34 -10.17 8.23
C ASP A 81 4.60 -8.88 8.62
N ARG A 82 4.65 -7.87 7.77
CA ARG A 82 3.96 -6.59 7.98
C ARG A 82 2.77 -6.46 7.05
N ARG A 83 1.68 -5.90 7.57
CA ARG A 83 0.54 -5.47 6.77
C ARG A 83 0.42 -3.96 6.81
N PHE A 84 0.33 -3.34 5.64
CA PHE A 84 0.03 -1.91 5.50
C PHE A 84 -1.43 -1.76 5.11
N HIS A 85 -2.17 -0.99 5.89
CA HIS A 85 -3.62 -0.87 5.76
C HIS A 85 -3.99 0.45 5.07
N ALA A 86 -4.99 0.39 4.20
CA ALA A 86 -5.56 1.54 3.51
C ALA A 86 -7.08 1.56 3.60
N ARG A 87 -7.62 2.75 3.40
CA ARG A 87 -9.06 3.00 3.32
C ARG A 87 -9.38 3.88 2.13
N PHE A 88 -10.57 3.76 1.59
CA PHE A 88 -11.06 4.63 0.55
C PHE A 88 -11.53 5.96 1.14
N ILE A 89 -11.06 7.06 0.57
CA ILE A 89 -11.51 8.43 0.87
C ILE A 89 -11.81 9.07 -0.48
N ASP A 90 -13.08 9.41 -0.73
CA ASP A 90 -13.54 10.00 -1.99
C ASP A 90 -13.08 9.23 -3.24
N GLY A 91 -13.05 7.90 -3.17
CA GLY A 91 -12.62 7.02 -4.27
C GLY A 91 -11.11 6.80 -4.38
N VAL A 92 -10.30 7.44 -3.54
CA VAL A 92 -8.84 7.24 -3.48
C VAL A 92 -8.49 6.26 -2.37
N LEU A 93 -7.74 5.21 -2.71
CA LEU A 93 -7.19 4.29 -1.72
C LEU A 93 -6.02 4.96 -0.98
N HIS A 94 -6.28 5.46 0.22
CA HIS A 94 -5.30 6.19 1.01
C HIS A 94 -4.63 5.29 2.06
N PHE A 95 -3.30 5.29 2.08
CA PHE A 95 -2.49 4.64 3.11
C PHE A 95 -1.99 5.66 4.16
N PRO A 96 -2.56 5.68 5.38
CA PRO A 96 -2.25 6.66 6.42
C PRO A 96 -1.05 6.30 7.30
N GLY A 97 -0.34 5.19 7.02
CA GLY A 97 0.78 4.74 7.83
C GLY A 97 0.41 3.78 8.96
N LEU A 98 -0.78 3.16 8.91
CA LEU A 98 -1.09 2.06 9.82
C LEU A 98 -0.39 0.77 9.35
N ALA A 99 0.44 0.21 10.21
CA ALA A 99 1.08 -1.09 9.98
C ALA A 99 0.90 -2.03 11.17
N THR A 100 0.54 -3.29 10.89
CA THR A 100 0.43 -4.37 11.89
C THR A 100 1.45 -5.47 11.63
N GLU A 101 1.87 -6.16 12.68
CA GLU A 101 2.76 -7.32 12.64
C GLU A 101 1.93 -8.60 12.88
N HIS A 102 2.25 -9.70 12.18
CA HIS A 102 1.68 -11.02 12.47
C HIS A 102 2.73 -12.13 12.39
#